data_AF-A0A7K2FS67-F1
#
_entry.id   AF-A0A7K2FS67-F1
#
_cell.length_a   1.000
_cell.length_b   1.000
_cell.length_c   1.000
_cell.angle_alpha   90.00
_cell.angle_beta   90.00
_cell.angle_gamma   90.00
#
_symmetry.space_group_name_H-M   'P 1'
#
loop_
_entity.id
_entity.type
_entity.pdbx_description
1 polymer ?
#
loop_
_entity_poly.entity_id
_entity_poly.type
_entity_poly.pdbx_seq_one_letter_code
_entity_poly.pdbx_strand_id
1 'polypeptide(L)'
;DRVLAACAGAAGTVVVAEPRPTARPVRWTREEPSGAGPVAALDAGLRLTSAEFAVVLSADLPFLDEATVLRLLDALREMGADAALLTDADGRDQPLVAAYRTGALREALDALAAEHDGLTGLPLRRLTAALRLTRVPDALASFDCDTWDDIAHARARIREHGHVLNEWITAVKNELGIDLDVDTRVLLDVARDVAHGVARPAAPLTTFLVGYAAAQGKGDAEAIAEAAGKVASLALRWEAEHSGGDTAPDAG
;
A
#
# COMPACT_ATOMS: atom_id res chain seq x y z
N ASP A 1 7.21 6.50 -8.29
CA ASP A 1 7.56 5.79 -9.54
C ASP A 1 6.58 4.73 -9.99
N ARG A 2 6.05 3.86 -9.13
CA ARG A 2 5.09 2.82 -9.55
C ARG A 2 3.82 3.36 -10.24
N VAL A 3 3.18 4.36 -9.63
CA VAL A 3 2.02 5.06 -10.23
C VAL A 3 2.38 5.71 -11.57
N LEU A 4 3.59 6.27 -11.68
CA LEU A 4 4.08 6.87 -12.94
C LEU A 4 4.32 5.82 -14.03
N ALA A 5 4.71 4.61 -13.65
CA ALA A 5 4.89 3.46 -14.55
C ALA A 5 3.54 2.90 -15.03
N ALA A 6 2.54 2.77 -14.14
CA ALA A 6 1.18 2.37 -14.51
C ALA A 6 0.55 3.34 -15.54
N CYS A 7 0.98 4.60 -15.54
CA CYS A 7 0.55 5.63 -16.49
C CYS A 7 1.53 5.86 -17.65
N ALA A 8 2.33 4.87 -18.04
CA ALA A 8 3.30 4.98 -19.13
C ALA A 8 2.70 5.61 -20.40
N GLY A 9 1.50 5.17 -20.79
CA GLY A 9 0.77 5.64 -21.99
C GLY A 9 0.11 7.01 -21.89
N ALA A 10 0.21 7.74 -20.77
CA ALA A 10 -0.39 9.05 -20.63
C ALA A 10 0.28 10.10 -21.54
N ALA A 11 -0.51 10.89 -22.25
CA ALA A 11 -0.02 11.99 -23.11
C ALA A 11 0.66 13.12 -22.30
N GLY A 12 0.32 13.24 -21.01
CA GLY A 12 0.96 14.16 -20.07
C GLY A 12 0.71 13.73 -18.64
N THR A 13 1.63 14.08 -17.75
CA THR A 13 1.53 13.77 -16.32
C THR A 13 1.73 15.05 -15.51
N VAL A 14 0.77 15.32 -14.62
CA VAL A 14 0.82 16.42 -13.65
C VAL A 14 0.90 15.81 -12.25
N VAL A 15 1.84 16.28 -11.43
CA VAL A 15 1.98 15.91 -10.03
C VAL A 15 1.73 17.14 -9.17
N VAL A 16 0.78 17.01 -8.25
CA VAL A 16 0.41 18.09 -7.32
C VAL A 16 1.11 17.84 -5.99
N ALA A 17 2.32 18.38 -5.84
CA ALA A 17 3.16 18.24 -4.65
C ALA A 17 4.41 19.12 -4.80
N GLU A 18 5.23 19.17 -3.76
CA GLU A 18 6.58 19.72 -3.85
C GLU A 18 7.45 18.91 -4.86
N PRO A 19 8.20 19.57 -5.75
CA PRO A 19 9.03 18.88 -6.74
C PRO A 19 10.07 17.94 -6.12
N ARG A 20 10.20 16.75 -6.71
CA ARG A 20 11.21 15.74 -6.33
C ARG A 20 11.70 14.94 -7.54
N PRO A 21 12.85 14.25 -7.45
CA PRO A 21 13.30 13.35 -8.51
C PRO A 21 12.23 12.31 -8.84
N THR A 22 12.03 12.05 -10.14
CA THR A 22 11.05 11.09 -10.67
C THR A 22 11.65 10.29 -11.80
N ALA A 23 11.19 9.05 -11.99
CA ALA A 23 11.69 8.17 -13.05
C ALA A 23 11.40 8.65 -14.48
N ARG A 24 10.51 9.64 -14.66
CA ARG A 24 10.13 10.23 -15.96
C ARG A 24 9.76 11.71 -15.80
N PRO A 25 9.81 12.51 -16.87
CA PRO A 25 9.37 13.90 -16.82
C PRO A 25 7.91 14.04 -16.41
N VAL A 26 7.63 14.97 -15.50
CA VAL A 26 6.28 15.35 -15.05
C VAL A 26 6.17 16.87 -14.92
N ARG A 27 4.96 17.42 -14.98
CA ARG A 27 4.69 18.82 -14.65
C ARG A 27 4.31 18.93 -13.19
N TRP A 28 4.95 19.83 -12.47
CA TRP A 28 4.67 20.06 -11.05
C TRP A 28 3.72 21.23 -10.86
N THR A 29 2.85 21.12 -9.86
CA THR A 29 2.01 22.20 -9.37
C THR A 29 1.69 21.97 -7.89
N ARG A 30 1.05 22.96 -7.27
CA ARG A 30 0.56 22.89 -5.89
C ARG A 30 -0.69 23.74 -5.78
N GLU A 31 -1.61 23.35 -4.92
CA GLU A 31 -2.72 24.19 -4.51
C GLU A 31 -2.26 25.43 -3.75
N GLU A 32 -3.02 26.51 -3.89
CA GLU A 32 -2.81 27.77 -3.17
C GLU A 32 -4.07 28.13 -2.37
N PRO A 33 -3.98 28.34 -1.05
CA PRO A 33 -2.78 28.20 -0.22
C PRO A 33 -2.31 26.75 -0.09
N SER A 34 -1.01 26.57 0.12
CA SER A 34 -0.43 25.25 0.43
C SER A 34 -1.20 24.55 1.56
N GLY A 35 -1.64 23.30 1.34
CA GLY A 35 -2.43 22.56 2.30
C GLY A 35 -3.92 22.88 2.25
N ALA A 36 -4.41 23.55 1.19
CA ALA A 36 -5.84 23.81 0.97
C ALA A 36 -6.68 22.54 0.77
N GLY A 37 -6.07 21.36 0.70
CA GLY A 37 -6.77 20.08 0.73
C GLY A 37 -6.99 19.47 -0.66
N PRO A 38 -7.62 18.29 -0.72
CA PRO A 38 -7.58 17.43 -1.90
C PRO A 38 -8.37 17.97 -3.09
N VAL A 39 -9.49 18.68 -2.86
CA VAL A 39 -10.27 19.29 -3.95
C VAL A 39 -9.51 20.45 -4.59
N ALA A 40 -8.87 21.30 -3.78
CA ALA A 40 -8.03 22.39 -4.27
C ALA A 40 -6.79 21.86 -5.02
N ALA A 41 -6.16 20.78 -4.52
CA ALA A 41 -5.06 20.10 -5.20
C ALA A 41 -5.48 19.54 -6.57
N LEU A 42 -6.66 18.90 -6.64
CA LEU A 42 -7.20 18.41 -7.89
C LEU A 42 -7.44 19.52 -8.90
N ASP A 43 -8.05 20.65 -8.49
CA ASP A 43 -8.23 21.82 -9.35
C ASP A 43 -6.90 22.37 -9.88
N ALA A 44 -5.90 22.53 -8.99
CA ALA A 44 -4.57 23.00 -9.37
C ALA A 44 -3.90 22.09 -10.42
N GLY A 45 -4.05 20.77 -10.28
CA GLY A 45 -3.59 19.79 -11.26
C GLY A 45 -4.32 19.89 -12.60
N LEU A 46 -5.66 20.00 -12.55
CA LEU A 46 -6.52 19.97 -13.72
C LEU A 46 -6.36 21.21 -14.63
N ARG A 47 -5.93 22.34 -14.07
CA ARG A 47 -5.57 23.56 -14.82
C ARG A 47 -4.38 23.35 -15.77
N LEU A 48 -3.56 22.33 -15.56
CA LEU A 48 -2.37 22.07 -16.37
C LEU A 48 -2.57 21.06 -17.50
N THR A 49 -3.77 20.50 -17.67
CA THR A 49 -4.08 19.57 -18.76
C THR A 49 -5.23 20.08 -19.61
N SER A 50 -5.30 19.70 -20.87
CA SER A 50 -6.46 19.91 -21.74
C SER A 50 -7.01 18.60 -22.30
N ALA A 51 -6.50 17.47 -21.83
CA ALA A 51 -6.95 16.16 -22.29
C ALA A 51 -8.43 15.96 -22.02
N GLU A 52 -9.13 15.30 -22.93
CA GLU A 52 -10.56 14.97 -22.79
C GLU A 52 -10.84 14.13 -21.53
N PHE A 53 -9.92 13.22 -21.22
CA PHE A 53 -9.96 12.34 -20.06
C PHE A 53 -8.76 12.60 -19.15
N ALA A 54 -9.00 12.61 -17.84
CA ALA A 54 -7.97 12.70 -16.82
C ALA A 54 -8.08 11.50 -15.88
N VAL A 55 -6.96 10.80 -15.66
CA VAL A 55 -6.86 9.76 -14.63
C VAL A 55 -6.23 10.41 -13.41
N VAL A 56 -6.96 10.41 -12.29
CA VAL A 56 -6.56 11.00 -11.01
C VAL A 56 -6.19 9.87 -10.07
N LEU A 57 -4.95 9.93 -9.57
CA LEU A 57 -4.31 8.85 -8.83
C LEU A 57 -3.65 9.41 -7.56
N SER A 58 -3.89 8.77 -6.42
CA SER A 58 -3.05 8.91 -5.23
C SER A 58 -1.63 8.45 -5.56
N ALA A 59 -0.64 9.04 -4.90
CA ALA A 59 0.76 8.71 -5.12
C ALA A 59 1.16 7.37 -4.47
N ASP A 60 0.35 6.85 -3.55
CA ASP A 60 0.64 5.68 -2.74
C ASP A 60 -0.28 4.49 -3.06
N LEU A 61 -0.22 4.05 -4.32
CA LEU A 61 -1.01 2.92 -4.83
C LEU A 61 -0.08 1.75 -5.20
N PRO A 62 0.31 0.90 -4.23
CA PRO A 62 1.30 -0.16 -4.42
C PRO A 62 0.86 -1.27 -5.38
N PHE A 63 -0.45 -1.43 -5.61
CA PHE A 63 -1.00 -2.47 -6.48
C PHE A 63 -1.56 -1.93 -7.79
N LEU A 64 -1.45 -0.62 -8.05
CA LEU A 64 -1.88 -0.05 -9.32
C LEU A 64 -0.97 -0.52 -10.45
N ASP A 65 -1.60 -0.94 -11.55
CA ASP A 65 -0.96 -1.32 -12.79
C ASP A 65 -1.64 -0.65 -14.00
N GLU A 66 -1.04 -0.81 -15.19
CA GLU A 66 -1.56 -0.25 -16.44
C GLU A 66 -2.93 -0.85 -16.81
N ALA A 67 -3.15 -2.14 -16.55
CA ALA A 67 -4.42 -2.81 -16.81
C ALA A 67 -5.57 -2.16 -16.02
N THR A 68 -5.33 -1.75 -14.78
CA THR A 68 -6.30 -1.03 -13.97
C THR A 68 -6.63 0.34 -14.54
N VAL A 69 -5.62 1.09 -14.98
CA VAL A 69 -5.82 2.40 -15.61
C VAL A 69 -6.66 2.25 -16.90
N LEU A 70 -6.38 1.23 -17.72
CA LEU A 70 -7.15 0.95 -18.93
C LEU A 70 -8.61 0.58 -18.62
N ARG A 71 -8.85 -0.27 -17.63
CA ARG A 71 -10.22 -0.63 -17.21
C ARG A 71 -11.03 0.59 -16.76
N LEU A 72 -10.44 1.53 -16.02
CA LEU A 72 -11.11 2.76 -15.63
C LEU A 72 -11.48 3.61 -16.85
N LEU A 73 -10.57 3.74 -17.82
CA LEU A 73 -10.82 4.49 -19.06
C LEU A 73 -11.90 3.83 -19.92
N ASP A 74 -11.88 2.50 -20.04
CA ASP A 74 -12.86 1.76 -20.83
C ASP A 74 -14.25 1.84 -20.19
N ALA A 75 -14.36 1.65 -18.87
CA ALA A 75 -15.61 1.83 -18.13
C ALA A 75 -16.18 3.25 -18.31
N LEU A 76 -15.34 4.28 -18.31
CA LEU A 76 -15.77 5.67 -18.52
C LEU A 76 -16.30 5.91 -19.95
N ARG A 77 -15.70 5.27 -20.95
CA ARG A 77 -16.08 5.40 -22.36
C ARG A 77 -17.40 4.71 -22.67
N GLU A 78 -17.62 3.54 -22.09
CA GLU A 78 -18.79 2.70 -22.40
C GLU A 78 -20.07 3.18 -21.70
N MET A 79 -19.98 3.75 -20.49
CA MET A 79 -21.14 3.90 -19.60
C MET A 79 -21.79 5.30 -19.60
N GLY A 80 -21.33 6.25 -20.43
CA GLY A 80 -21.88 7.61 -20.48
C GLY A 80 -21.78 8.41 -19.17
N ALA A 81 -20.93 7.95 -18.25
CA ALA A 81 -20.70 8.56 -16.94
C ALA A 81 -19.73 9.75 -17.02
N ASP A 82 -19.73 10.58 -15.98
CA ASP A 82 -18.79 11.69 -15.81
C ASP A 82 -17.47 11.22 -15.21
N ALA A 83 -17.51 10.15 -14.40
CA ALA A 83 -16.34 9.49 -13.84
C ALA A 83 -16.53 7.98 -13.71
N ALA A 84 -15.43 7.24 -13.84
CA ALA A 84 -15.31 5.84 -13.43
C ALA A 84 -14.28 5.77 -12.31
N LEU A 85 -14.64 5.21 -11.15
CA LEU A 85 -13.77 5.14 -9.98
C LEU A 85 -13.68 3.71 -9.45
N LEU A 86 -12.56 3.39 -8.81
CA LEU A 86 -12.45 2.13 -8.09
C LEU A 86 -13.30 2.14 -6.82
N THR A 87 -13.80 0.98 -6.44
CA THR A 87 -14.35 0.75 -5.10
C THR A 87 -13.56 -0.32 -4.38
N ASP A 88 -13.32 -0.10 -3.08
CA ASP A 88 -12.64 -1.09 -2.23
C ASP A 88 -13.53 -2.29 -1.87
N ALA A 89 -13.01 -3.21 -1.06
CA ALA A 89 -13.73 -4.41 -0.61
C ALA A 89 -15.00 -4.10 0.18
N ASP A 90 -15.07 -2.94 0.84
CA ASP A 90 -16.24 -2.46 1.58
C ASP A 90 -17.22 -1.68 0.68
N GLY A 91 -16.92 -1.57 -0.62
CA GLY A 91 -17.70 -0.82 -1.59
C GLY A 91 -17.55 0.69 -1.48
N ARG A 92 -16.51 1.19 -0.80
CA ARG A 92 -16.25 2.64 -0.68
C ARG A 92 -15.63 3.17 -1.95
N ASP A 93 -16.12 4.32 -2.39
CA ASP A 93 -15.62 5.03 -3.56
C ASP A 93 -14.20 5.56 -3.32
N GLN A 94 -13.31 5.33 -4.29
CA GLN A 94 -11.95 5.86 -4.31
C GLN A 94 -11.82 7.00 -5.34
N PRO A 95 -12.13 8.26 -4.97
CA PRO A 95 -12.09 9.40 -5.89
C PRO A 95 -10.70 9.73 -6.42
N LEU A 96 -9.65 9.28 -5.73
CA LEU A 96 -8.25 9.39 -6.14
C LEU A 96 -7.72 8.11 -6.80
N VAL A 97 -8.60 7.21 -7.24
CA VAL A 97 -8.24 6.11 -8.14
C VAL A 97 -9.33 6.00 -9.21
N ALA A 98 -9.36 7.00 -10.09
CA ALA A 98 -10.50 7.23 -10.97
C ALA A 98 -10.12 7.89 -12.30
N ALA A 99 -10.87 7.57 -13.35
CA ALA A 99 -10.87 8.28 -14.61
C ALA A 99 -12.07 9.24 -14.68
N TYR A 100 -11.82 10.47 -15.11
CA TYR A 100 -12.82 11.53 -15.22
C TYR A 100 -12.90 12.07 -16.64
N ARG A 101 -14.10 12.47 -17.06
CA ARG A 101 -14.27 13.42 -18.17
C ARG A 101 -13.85 14.79 -17.66
N THR A 102 -12.80 15.35 -18.26
CA THR A 102 -12.21 16.61 -17.80
C THR A 102 -13.21 17.76 -17.82
N GLY A 103 -14.12 17.79 -18.81
CA GLY A 103 -15.18 18.81 -18.89
C GLY A 103 -16.12 18.77 -17.68
N ALA A 104 -16.74 17.62 -17.43
CA ALA A 104 -17.65 17.44 -16.30
C ALA A 104 -16.96 17.65 -14.95
N LEU A 105 -15.70 17.22 -14.82
CA LEU A 105 -14.90 17.45 -13.63
C LEU A 105 -14.67 18.94 -13.35
N ARG A 106 -14.37 19.74 -14.38
CA ARG A 106 -14.22 21.20 -14.26
C ARG A 106 -15.52 21.87 -13.89
N GLU A 107 -16.61 21.54 -14.57
CA GLU A 107 -17.93 22.10 -14.28
C GLU A 107 -18.33 21.84 -12.82
N ALA A 108 -18.06 20.64 -12.31
CA ALA A 108 -18.32 20.32 -10.91
C ALA A 108 -17.43 21.09 -9.93
N LEU A 109 -16.14 21.28 -10.25
CA LEU A 109 -15.23 22.10 -9.44
C LEU A 109 -15.63 23.58 -9.42
N ASP A 110 -16.00 24.13 -10.58
CA ASP A 110 -16.45 25.52 -10.70
C ASP A 110 -17.76 25.75 -9.93
N ALA A 111 -18.70 24.80 -10.01
CA ALA A 111 -19.94 24.84 -9.24
C ALA A 111 -19.68 24.80 -7.72
N LEU A 112 -18.78 23.92 -7.26
CA LEU A 112 -18.40 23.85 -5.84
C LEU A 112 -17.72 25.12 -5.36
N ALA A 113 -16.81 25.69 -6.17
CA ALA A 113 -16.14 26.93 -5.84
C ALA A 113 -17.14 28.09 -5.69
N ALA A 114 -18.15 28.15 -6.57
CA ALA A 114 -19.21 29.15 -6.48
C ALA A 114 -20.14 28.95 -5.28
N GLU A 115 -20.44 27.70 -4.90
CA GLU A 115 -21.30 27.38 -3.75
C GLU A 115 -20.62 27.68 -2.41
N HIS A 116 -19.31 27.45 -2.32
CA HIS A 116 -18.56 27.47 -1.05
C HIS A 116 -17.57 28.63 -0.92
N ASP A 117 -17.59 29.59 -1.85
CA ASP A 117 -16.65 30.72 -1.91
C ASP A 117 -15.18 30.24 -1.94
N GLY A 118 -14.92 29.23 -2.77
CA GLY A 118 -13.62 28.58 -2.94
C GLY A 118 -13.64 27.08 -2.71
N LEU A 119 -12.45 26.46 -2.83
CA LEU A 119 -12.27 25.00 -2.74
C LEU A 119 -11.50 24.54 -1.50
N THR A 120 -11.05 25.48 -0.68
CA THR A 120 -10.21 25.24 0.49
C THR A 120 -10.94 24.39 1.53
N GLY A 121 -10.31 23.29 1.95
CA GLY A 121 -10.81 22.38 2.99
C GLY A 121 -11.97 21.48 2.54
N LEU A 122 -12.39 21.55 1.27
CA LEU A 122 -13.50 20.73 0.80
C LEU A 122 -13.08 19.25 0.65
N PRO A 123 -13.93 18.30 1.12
CA PRO A 123 -13.67 16.88 0.93
C PRO A 123 -14.09 16.43 -0.48
N LEU A 124 -13.36 15.47 -1.06
CA LEU A 124 -13.67 14.90 -2.39
C LEU A 124 -15.09 14.32 -2.51
N ARG A 125 -15.70 13.91 -1.40
CA ARG A 125 -17.12 13.48 -1.32
C ARG A 125 -18.08 14.50 -1.95
N ARG A 126 -17.80 15.80 -1.79
CA ARG A 126 -18.66 16.86 -2.34
C ARG A 126 -18.62 16.87 -3.87
N LEU A 127 -17.42 16.65 -4.41
CA LEU A 127 -17.18 16.57 -5.84
C LEU A 127 -17.81 15.31 -6.45
N THR A 128 -17.61 14.15 -5.82
CA THR A 128 -18.20 12.91 -6.35
C THR A 128 -19.73 12.90 -6.27
N ALA A 129 -20.33 13.55 -5.28
CA ALA A 129 -21.78 13.71 -5.18
C ALA A 129 -22.38 14.54 -6.33
N ALA A 130 -21.59 15.38 -7.00
CA ALA A 130 -22.03 16.21 -8.12
C ALA A 130 -21.85 15.54 -9.49
N LEU A 131 -21.27 14.34 -9.55
CA LEU A 131 -20.91 13.65 -10.80
C LEU A 131 -21.76 12.39 -10.99
N ARG A 132 -22.05 12.02 -12.25
CA ARG A 132 -22.56 10.68 -12.58
C ARG A 132 -21.42 9.68 -12.55
N LEU A 133 -21.45 8.77 -11.58
CA LEU A 133 -20.36 7.83 -11.30
C LEU A 133 -20.63 6.44 -11.84
N THR A 134 -19.59 5.82 -12.37
CA THR A 134 -19.48 4.38 -12.61
C THR A 134 -18.51 3.79 -11.59
N ARG A 135 -18.91 2.69 -10.94
CA ARG A 135 -18.07 2.00 -9.94
C ARG A 135 -17.44 0.77 -10.57
N VAL A 136 -16.12 0.64 -10.43
CA VAL A 136 -15.34 -0.49 -10.91
C VAL A 136 -14.75 -1.20 -9.70
N PRO A 137 -15.32 -2.33 -9.25
CA PRO A 137 -14.80 -3.04 -8.08
C PRO A 137 -13.37 -3.53 -8.28
N ASP A 138 -12.46 -3.15 -7.37
CA ASP A 138 -11.10 -3.69 -7.31
C ASP A 138 -10.47 -3.42 -5.94
N ALA A 139 -10.55 -4.41 -5.04
CA ALA A 139 -10.08 -4.29 -3.67
C ALA A 139 -8.55 -4.19 -3.52
N LEU A 140 -7.77 -4.60 -4.53
CA LEU A 140 -6.31 -4.55 -4.46
C LEU A 140 -5.80 -3.22 -4.98
N ALA A 141 -6.28 -2.78 -6.14
CA ALA A 141 -5.85 -1.53 -6.75
C ALA A 141 -6.43 -0.29 -6.04
N SER A 142 -7.49 -0.46 -5.23
CA SER A 142 -8.05 0.58 -4.36
C SER A 142 -7.25 0.83 -3.07
N PHE A 143 -6.22 0.02 -2.78
CA PHE A 143 -5.48 0.10 -1.51
C PHE A 143 -4.55 1.33 -1.50
N ASP A 144 -4.93 2.33 -0.72
CA ASP A 144 -4.15 3.52 -0.38
C ASP A 144 -3.39 3.24 0.93
N CYS A 145 -2.08 3.52 0.98
CA CYS A 145 -1.30 3.41 2.22
C CYS A 145 -1.28 4.74 3.00
N ASP A 146 -2.37 5.04 3.71
CA ASP A 146 -2.45 6.27 4.52
C ASP A 146 -1.79 6.13 5.92
N THR A 147 -1.43 4.91 6.34
CA THR A 147 -0.78 4.67 7.64
C THR A 147 0.44 3.75 7.55
N TRP A 148 1.31 3.81 8.57
CA TRP A 148 2.47 2.91 8.69
C TRP A 148 2.08 1.42 8.73
N ASP A 149 0.89 1.09 9.24
CA ASP A 149 0.33 -0.27 9.23
C ASP A 149 -0.13 -0.67 7.81
N ASP A 150 -0.57 0.27 6.99
CA ASP A 150 -0.93 0.03 5.58
C ASP A 150 0.32 -0.23 4.73
N ILE A 151 1.41 0.49 4.97
CA ILE A 151 2.73 0.22 4.35
C ILE A 151 3.23 -1.19 4.75
N ALA A 152 3.02 -1.61 5.99
CA ALA A 152 3.41 -2.95 6.46
C ALA A 152 2.55 -4.06 5.82
N HIS A 153 1.23 -3.86 5.69
CA HIS A 153 0.33 -4.78 5.00
C HIS A 153 0.57 -4.82 3.49
N ALA A 154 0.81 -3.68 2.85
CA ALA A 154 1.19 -3.61 1.45
C ALA A 154 2.51 -4.32 1.18
N ARG A 155 3.51 -4.13 2.05
CA ARG A 155 4.78 -4.88 2.00
C ARG A 155 4.57 -6.37 2.24
N ALA A 156 3.66 -6.77 3.12
CA ALA A 156 3.31 -8.18 3.34
C ALA A 156 2.65 -8.81 2.10
N ARG A 157 1.74 -8.10 1.43
CA ARG A 157 1.06 -8.55 0.20
C ARG A 157 1.94 -8.50 -1.06
N ILE A 158 2.87 -7.54 -1.18
CA ILE A 158 3.92 -7.57 -2.21
C ILE A 158 4.85 -8.77 -1.97
N ARG A 159 5.12 -9.14 -0.71
CA ARG A 159 5.88 -10.35 -0.34
C ARG A 159 5.10 -11.65 -0.56
N GLU A 160 3.77 -11.62 -0.69
CA GLU A 160 2.95 -12.81 -1.03
C GLU A 160 3.10 -13.24 -2.49
N HIS A 161 3.67 -12.40 -3.38
CA HIS A 161 4.29 -12.92 -4.59
C HIS A 161 5.66 -13.50 -4.20
N GLY A 162 5.66 -14.77 -3.75
CA GLY A 162 6.83 -15.50 -3.24
C GLY A 162 8.08 -15.49 -4.14
N HIS A 163 8.00 -14.95 -5.35
CA HIS A 163 9.13 -14.69 -6.24
C HIS A 163 10.14 -13.66 -5.68
N VAL A 164 9.69 -12.54 -5.08
CA VAL A 164 10.63 -11.47 -4.67
C VAL A 164 11.44 -11.86 -3.43
N LEU A 165 10.83 -12.53 -2.46
CA LEU A 165 11.53 -13.00 -1.27
C LEU A 165 12.53 -14.11 -1.63
N ASN A 166 12.14 -15.05 -2.50
CA ASN A 166 13.03 -16.11 -2.96
C ASN A 166 14.20 -15.54 -3.78
N GLU A 167 13.95 -14.61 -4.70
CA GLU A 167 15.01 -13.93 -5.47
C GLU A 167 15.97 -13.16 -4.56
N TRP A 168 15.45 -12.43 -3.57
CA TRP A 168 16.28 -11.72 -2.59
C TRP A 168 17.10 -12.68 -1.74
N ILE A 169 16.51 -13.76 -1.22
CA ILE A 169 17.24 -14.78 -0.45
C ILE A 169 18.33 -15.42 -1.31
N THR A 170 18.04 -15.75 -2.57
CA THR A 170 19.02 -16.28 -3.51
C THR A 170 20.16 -15.28 -3.76
N ALA A 171 19.86 -13.99 -3.94
CA ALA A 171 20.88 -12.95 -4.14
C ALA A 171 21.79 -12.80 -2.90
N VAL A 172 21.21 -12.79 -1.70
CA VAL A 172 21.96 -12.70 -0.43
C VAL A 172 22.82 -13.95 -0.20
N LYS A 173 22.30 -15.15 -0.49
CA LYS A 173 23.07 -16.40 -0.44
C LYS A 173 24.30 -16.34 -1.35
N ASN A 174 24.12 -15.84 -2.58
CA ASN A 174 25.21 -15.70 -3.53
C ASN A 174 26.26 -14.68 -3.06
N GLU A 175 25.85 -13.51 -2.59
CA GLU A 175 26.75 -12.46 -2.13
C GLU A 175 27.57 -12.90 -0.90
N LEU A 176 26.94 -13.64 0.02
CA LEU A 176 27.57 -14.13 1.23
C LEU A 176 28.29 -15.48 1.04
N GLY A 177 28.21 -16.10 -0.14
CA GLY A 177 28.79 -17.42 -0.41
C GLY A 177 28.18 -18.55 0.42
N ILE A 178 26.89 -18.46 0.74
CA ILE A 178 26.17 -19.41 1.60
C ILE A 178 25.43 -20.43 0.73
N ASP A 179 25.82 -21.69 0.83
CA ASP A 179 25.08 -22.83 0.26
C ASP A 179 24.32 -23.55 1.38
N LEU A 180 23.13 -23.02 1.68
CA LEU A 180 22.26 -23.52 2.74
C LEU A 180 20.83 -23.59 2.23
N ASP A 181 20.23 -24.77 2.27
CA ASP A 181 18.81 -24.93 1.99
C ASP A 181 18.00 -24.61 3.24
N VAL A 182 17.33 -23.46 3.25
CA VAL A 182 16.62 -22.94 4.43
C VAL A 182 15.13 -23.01 4.14
N ASP A 183 14.39 -23.75 4.95
CA ASP A 183 12.94 -23.64 4.97
C ASP A 183 12.55 -22.28 5.57
N THR A 184 12.28 -21.34 4.67
CA THR A 184 11.95 -19.95 5.02
C THR A 184 10.64 -19.87 5.80
N ARG A 185 9.71 -20.82 5.60
CA ARG A 185 8.43 -20.83 6.33
C ARG A 185 8.64 -21.10 7.81
N VAL A 186 9.48 -22.08 8.13
CA VAL A 186 9.81 -22.44 9.52
C VAL A 186 10.38 -21.23 10.30
N LEU A 187 11.30 -20.48 9.70
CA LEU A 187 11.86 -19.28 10.35
C LEU A 187 10.84 -18.14 10.49
N LEU A 188 9.96 -17.95 9.50
CA LEU A 188 8.92 -16.93 9.54
C LEU A 188 7.83 -17.26 10.56
N ASP A 189 7.48 -18.53 10.72
CA ASP A 189 6.51 -18.98 11.73
C ASP A 189 7.07 -18.79 13.15
N VAL A 190 8.34 -19.14 13.41
CA VAL A 190 8.99 -18.85 14.71
C VAL A 190 9.05 -17.35 14.99
N ALA A 191 9.38 -16.53 13.98
CA ALA A 191 9.39 -15.09 14.13
C ALA A 191 7.99 -14.54 14.48
N ARG A 192 6.95 -15.09 13.85
CA ARG A 192 5.55 -14.75 14.14
C ARG A 192 5.20 -15.10 15.58
N ASP A 193 5.47 -16.33 16.01
CA ASP A 193 5.09 -16.80 17.36
C ASP A 193 5.78 -15.97 18.45
N VAL A 194 7.05 -15.66 18.28
CA VAL A 194 7.83 -14.82 19.22
C VAL A 194 7.32 -13.37 19.23
N ALA A 195 6.95 -12.82 18.09
CA ALA A 195 6.40 -11.47 18.01
C ALA A 195 5.07 -11.34 18.77
N HIS A 196 4.25 -12.40 18.78
CA HIS A 196 2.96 -12.43 19.47
C HIS A 196 3.10 -12.78 20.95
N GLY A 197 3.86 -13.82 21.29
CA GLY A 197 3.95 -14.36 22.66
C GLY A 197 5.01 -13.70 23.56
N VAL A 198 5.96 -12.95 22.99
CA VAL A 198 7.05 -12.31 23.76
C VAL A 198 7.04 -10.79 23.57
N ALA A 199 7.46 -10.31 22.40
CA ALA A 199 7.45 -8.90 22.02
C ALA A 199 7.85 -8.75 20.54
N ARG A 200 7.27 -7.78 19.83
CA ARG A 200 7.56 -7.53 18.41
C ARG A 200 9.08 -7.39 18.10
N PRO A 201 9.91 -6.67 18.89
CA PRO A 201 11.35 -6.57 18.63
C PRO A 201 12.12 -7.88 18.82
N ALA A 202 11.56 -8.90 19.50
CA ALA A 202 12.24 -10.16 19.76
C ALA A 202 12.33 -11.06 18.50
N ALA A 203 11.43 -10.91 17.54
CA ALA A 203 11.39 -11.73 16.33
C ALA A 203 12.69 -11.73 15.49
N PRO A 204 13.26 -10.57 15.09
CA PRO A 204 14.53 -10.56 14.34
C PRO A 204 15.72 -11.04 15.18
N LEU A 205 15.74 -10.78 16.50
CA LEU A 205 16.81 -11.23 17.38
C LEU A 205 16.80 -12.76 17.55
N THR A 206 15.60 -13.32 17.69
CA THR A 206 15.44 -14.77 17.85
C THR A 206 15.76 -15.53 16.57
N THR A 207 15.36 -15.04 15.40
CA THR A 207 15.74 -15.67 14.12
C THR A 207 17.25 -15.63 13.86
N PHE A 208 17.93 -14.55 14.26
CA PHE A 208 19.40 -14.51 14.27
C PHE A 208 20.00 -15.58 15.19
N LEU A 209 19.48 -15.74 16.42
CA LEU A 209 19.97 -16.75 17.37
C LEU A 209 19.71 -18.18 16.89
N VAL A 210 18.59 -18.44 16.22
CA VAL A 210 18.30 -19.73 15.57
C VAL A 210 19.35 -20.04 14.50
N GLY A 211 19.63 -19.08 13.61
CA GLY A 211 20.66 -19.23 12.59
C GLY A 211 22.06 -19.44 13.18
N TYR A 212 22.40 -18.68 14.22
CA TYR A 212 23.67 -18.80 14.93
C TYR A 212 23.83 -20.16 15.63
N ALA A 213 22.79 -20.65 16.31
CA ALA A 213 22.78 -21.96 16.96
C ALA A 213 22.89 -23.10 15.93
N ALA A 214 22.18 -23.00 14.81
CA ALA A 214 22.27 -23.98 13.73
C ALA A 214 23.69 -24.04 13.14
N ALA A 215 24.34 -22.86 12.96
CA ALA A 215 25.71 -22.76 12.48
C ALA A 215 26.77 -23.31 13.47
N GLN A 216 26.50 -23.28 14.78
CA GLN A 216 27.35 -23.97 15.77
C GLN A 216 27.19 -25.49 15.74
N GLY A 217 26.07 -26.00 15.21
CA GLY A 217 25.82 -27.41 14.97
C GLY A 217 26.37 -27.89 13.62
N LYS A 218 25.57 -28.68 12.91
CA LYS A 218 25.93 -29.16 11.55
C LYS A 218 25.81 -28.08 10.48
N GLY A 219 25.17 -26.96 10.78
CA GLY A 219 24.95 -25.88 9.81
C GLY A 219 24.03 -26.29 8.65
N ASP A 220 23.13 -27.25 8.85
CA ASP A 220 22.23 -27.78 7.84
C ASP A 220 20.74 -27.47 8.16
N ALA A 221 19.85 -27.80 7.23
CA ALA A 221 18.41 -27.57 7.36
C ALA A 221 17.82 -28.26 8.61
N GLU A 222 18.35 -29.42 8.99
CA GLU A 222 17.92 -30.18 10.16
C GLU A 222 18.27 -29.44 11.46
N ALA A 223 19.49 -28.90 11.56
CA ALA A 223 19.92 -28.08 12.70
C ALA A 223 19.09 -26.80 12.85
N ILE A 224 18.67 -26.18 11.75
CA ILE A 224 17.76 -25.02 11.76
C ILE A 224 16.39 -25.41 12.29
N ALA A 225 15.81 -26.51 11.78
CA ALA A 225 14.50 -26.99 12.21
C ALA A 225 14.49 -27.37 13.71
N GLU A 226 15.56 -28.01 14.19
CA GLU A 226 15.71 -28.35 15.61
C GLU A 226 15.79 -27.10 16.49
N ALA A 227 16.60 -26.12 16.11
CA ALA A 227 16.72 -24.85 16.85
C ALA A 227 15.41 -24.05 16.83
N ALA A 228 14.73 -23.99 15.68
CA ALA A 228 13.41 -23.38 15.52
C ALA A 228 12.37 -24.03 16.44
N GLY A 229 12.31 -25.36 16.49
CA GLY A 229 11.36 -26.10 17.34
C GLY A 229 11.58 -25.86 18.85
N LYS A 230 12.84 -25.77 19.29
CA LYS A 230 13.18 -25.42 20.69
C LYS A 230 12.70 -24.01 21.04
N VAL A 231 12.88 -23.06 20.13
CA VAL A 231 12.45 -21.67 20.32
C VAL A 231 10.93 -21.53 20.33
N ALA A 232 10.22 -22.19 19.41
CA ALA A 232 8.75 -22.17 19.41
C ALA A 232 8.18 -22.72 20.73
N SER A 233 8.74 -23.83 21.23
CA SER A 233 8.38 -24.41 22.53
C SER A 233 8.71 -23.49 23.72
N LEU A 234 9.71 -22.61 23.59
CA LEU A 234 10.04 -21.62 24.61
C LEU A 234 9.08 -20.43 24.57
N ALA A 235 8.72 -19.94 23.38
CA ALA A 235 7.77 -18.84 23.21
C ALA A 235 6.39 -19.18 23.77
N LEU A 236 5.89 -20.40 23.52
CA LEU A 236 4.61 -20.88 24.06
C LEU A 236 4.60 -20.94 25.59
N ARG A 237 5.71 -21.38 26.20
CA ARG A 237 5.83 -21.41 27.67
C ARG A 237 5.91 -20.00 28.25
N TRP A 238 6.64 -19.10 27.59
CA TRP A 238 6.73 -17.70 27.99
C TRP A 238 5.35 -17.02 27.99
N GLU A 239 4.57 -17.21 26.93
CA GLU A 239 3.20 -16.70 26.82
C GLU A 239 2.28 -17.25 27.91
N ALA A 240 2.35 -18.56 28.19
CA ALA A 240 1.56 -19.20 29.23
C ALA A 240 1.90 -18.69 30.65
N GLU A 241 3.19 -18.49 30.95
CA GLU A 241 3.66 -17.97 32.24
C GLU A 241 3.23 -16.52 32.46
N HIS A 242 3.17 -15.71 31.40
CA HIS A 242 2.79 -14.29 31.48
C HIS A 242 1.29 -14.04 31.33
N SER A 243 0.54 -14.98 30.75
CA SER A 243 -0.93 -14.94 30.69
C SER A 243 -1.59 -15.53 31.95
N GLY A 244 -0.88 -16.40 32.68
CA GLY A 244 -1.33 -17.00 33.94
C GLY A 244 -1.03 -16.17 35.20
N GLY A 245 -0.34 -15.03 35.06
CA GLY A 245 0.03 -14.15 36.17
C GLY A 245 -1.05 -13.15 36.60
N ASP A 246 -2.17 -13.06 35.88
CA ASP A 246 -3.22 -12.04 36.12
C ASP A 246 -4.46 -12.58 36.87
N THR A 247 -4.41 -13.81 37.38
CA THR A 247 -5.38 -14.25 38.40
C THR A 247 -4.86 -13.90 39.79
N ALA A 248 -5.14 -12.67 40.23
CA ALA A 248 -5.13 -12.33 41.65
C ALA A 248 -6.01 -13.32 42.43
N PRO A 249 -5.60 -13.79 43.63
CA PRO A 249 -6.49 -14.54 44.48
C PRO A 249 -7.55 -13.57 45.02
N ASP A 250 -8.81 -13.84 44.68
CA ASP A 250 -9.96 -13.24 45.33
C ASP A 250 -10.25 -13.95 46.66
N ALA A 251 -10.65 -13.13 47.62
CA ALA A 251 -11.28 -13.41 48.92
C ALA A 251 -10.46 -14.08 50.04
N GLY A 252 -10.43 -13.36 51.18
CA GLY A 252 -10.09 -13.88 52.52
C GLY A 252 -9.99 -12.78 53.57
#